data_AF-A0A954I271-F1
#
_entry.id   AF-A0A954I271-F1
#
_cell.length_a   1.000
_cell.length_b   1.000
_cell.length_c   1.000
_cell.angle_alpha   90.00
_cell.angle_beta   90.00
_cell.angle_gamma   90.00
#
_symmetry.space_group_name_H-M   'P 1'
#
loop_
_entity.id
_entity.type
_entity.pdbx_description
1 polymer ?
#
loop_
_entity_poly.entity_id
_entity_poly.type
_entity_poly.pdbx_seq_one_letter_code
_entity_poly.pdbx_strand_id
1 'polypeptide(L)'
;MAKGVPKQRYLNRELSWLEFNQRVLEEATDQSLPLLERLKFLAITGSNLDEFFRVRVGGLQQLVVQGVTRPDPDGLTPRQQLEAISQRVRQLVQTQYDCYLSDLEPKLEAAGVKRVRLDG
;
A
#
# COMPACT_ATOMS: atom_id res chain seq x y z
N MET A 1 37.12 20.56 11.44
CA MET A 1 36.43 20.33 10.14
C MET A 1 35.23 19.44 10.40
N ALA A 2 34.03 19.86 9.95
CA ALA A 2 32.75 19.41 10.46
C ALA A 2 32.44 17.93 10.13
N LYS A 3 31.87 17.24 11.11
CA LYS A 3 31.51 15.82 11.11
C LYS A 3 30.50 15.51 10.01
N GLY A 4 30.74 14.44 9.27
CA GLY A 4 29.84 13.91 8.24
C GLY A 4 28.43 13.67 8.78
N VAL A 5 27.44 14.06 7.97
CA VAL A 5 26.00 13.93 8.22
C VAL A 5 25.68 12.48 8.62
N PRO A 6 24.89 12.23 9.68
CA PRO A 6 24.56 10.86 10.07
C PRO A 6 23.70 10.20 8.98
N LYS A 7 24.10 8.98 8.56
CA LYS A 7 23.23 8.02 7.84
C LYS A 7 21.83 8.04 8.47
N GLN A 8 20.77 8.11 7.68
CA GLN A 8 19.40 7.86 8.14
C GLN A 8 19.39 6.56 8.97
N ARG A 9 19.22 6.68 10.29
CA ARG A 9 19.27 5.55 11.24
C ARG A 9 17.92 4.85 11.38
N TYR A 10 16.86 5.47 10.87
CA TYR A 10 15.49 5.01 11.00
C TYR A 10 14.84 4.94 9.62
N LEU A 11 14.02 3.91 9.40
CA LEU A 11 13.15 3.80 8.24
C LEU A 11 11.90 4.66 8.46
N ASN A 12 11.37 5.27 7.39
CA ASN A 12 10.09 5.96 7.47
C ASN A 12 9.01 4.98 7.90
N ARG A 13 8.25 5.35 8.93
CA ARG A 13 7.22 4.48 9.50
C ARG A 13 6.11 4.16 8.50
N GLU A 14 5.68 5.16 7.74
CA GLU A 14 4.55 5.03 6.82
C GLU A 14 4.92 4.19 5.59
N LEU A 15 6.13 4.37 5.05
CA LEU A 15 6.66 3.50 4.00
C LEU A 15 6.89 2.07 4.51
N SER A 16 7.39 1.90 5.75
CA SER A 16 7.53 0.57 6.35
C SER A 16 6.18 -0.14 6.51
N TRP A 17 5.11 0.62 6.78
CA TRP A 17 3.76 0.09 6.81
C TRP A 17 3.29 -0.35 5.42
N LEU A 18 3.60 0.42 4.36
CA LEU A 18 3.31 0.01 2.98
C LEU A 18 4.04 -1.28 2.58
N GLU A 19 5.31 -1.46 3.02
CA GLU A 19 6.05 -2.72 2.79
C GLU A 19 5.50 -3.90 3.60
N PHE A 20 4.85 -3.64 4.74
CA PHE A 20 4.06 -4.68 5.39
C PHE A 20 2.87 -5.07 4.52
N ASN A 21 2.10 -4.12 4.01
CA ASN A 21 0.94 -4.43 3.16
C ASN A 21 1.35 -5.08 1.83
N GLN A 22 2.54 -4.77 1.31
CA GLN A 22 3.13 -5.45 0.16
C GLN A 22 3.34 -6.94 0.41
N ARG A 23 3.82 -7.34 1.59
CA ARG A 23 3.99 -8.76 1.94
C ARG A 23 2.65 -9.49 2.04
N VAL A 24 1.59 -8.80 2.49
CA VAL A 24 0.23 -9.36 2.44
C VAL A 24 -0.25 -9.53 0.99
N LEU A 25 0.15 -8.62 0.08
CA LEU A 25 -0.16 -8.74 -1.35
C LEU A 25 0.63 -9.88 -2.02
N GLU A 26 1.83 -10.19 -1.55
CA GLU A 26 2.61 -11.34 -2.05
C GLU A 26 1.83 -12.66 -1.86
N GLU A 27 1.11 -12.83 -0.75
CA GLU A 27 0.21 -13.98 -0.53
C GLU A 27 -0.92 -14.06 -1.57
N ALA A 28 -1.42 -12.92 -2.07
CA ALA A 28 -2.41 -12.92 -3.16
C ALA A 28 -1.81 -13.39 -4.50
N THR A 29 -0.50 -13.26 -4.67
CA THR A 29 0.23 -13.65 -5.89
C THR A 29 0.80 -15.06 -5.84
N ASP A 30 0.87 -15.69 -4.65
CA ASP A 30 1.38 -17.04 -4.49
C ASP A 30 0.47 -18.08 -5.14
N GLN A 31 0.98 -18.74 -6.19
CA GLN A 31 0.27 -19.77 -6.95
C GLN A 31 0.14 -21.11 -6.20
N SER A 32 0.84 -21.27 -5.06
CA SER A 32 0.71 -22.44 -4.19
C SER A 32 -0.60 -22.44 -3.39
N LEU A 33 -1.23 -21.27 -3.23
CA LEU A 33 -2.46 -21.09 -2.48
C LEU A 33 -3.72 -21.28 -3.34
N PRO A 34 -4.83 -21.81 -2.77
CA PRO A 34 -6.13 -21.85 -3.44
C PRO A 34 -6.61 -20.46 -3.90
N LEU A 35 -7.29 -20.40 -5.04
CA LEU A 35 -7.74 -19.13 -5.66
C LEU A 35 -8.54 -18.23 -4.72
N LEU A 36 -9.44 -18.81 -3.92
CA LEU A 36 -10.26 -18.04 -2.97
C LEU A 36 -9.46 -17.53 -1.76
N GLU A 37 -8.39 -18.20 -1.36
CA GLU A 37 -7.49 -17.71 -0.31
C GLU A 37 -6.69 -16.52 -0.81
N ARG A 38 -6.17 -16.62 -2.04
CA ARG A 38 -5.48 -15.52 -2.71
C ARG A 38 -6.39 -14.30 -2.91
N LEU A 39 -7.65 -14.52 -3.30
CA LEU A 39 -8.64 -13.46 -3.41
C LEU A 39 -8.93 -12.79 -2.04
N LYS A 40 -8.95 -13.55 -0.95
CA LYS A 40 -9.08 -12.99 0.41
C LYS A 40 -7.89 -12.12 0.76
N PHE A 41 -6.66 -12.56 0.49
CA PHE A 41 -5.46 -11.74 0.73
C PHE A 41 -5.49 -10.44 -0.08
N LEU A 42 -5.89 -10.52 -1.36
CA LEU A 42 -6.09 -9.32 -2.17
C LEU A 42 -7.11 -8.36 -1.53
N ALA A 43 -8.26 -8.88 -1.08
CA ALA A 43 -9.27 -8.06 -0.39
C ALA A 43 -8.74 -7.44 0.92
N ILE A 44 -7.97 -8.19 1.71
CA ILE A 44 -7.32 -7.69 2.93
C ILE A 44 -6.38 -6.52 2.61
N THR A 45 -5.59 -6.63 1.54
CA THR A 45 -4.67 -5.54 1.16
C THR A 45 -5.39 -4.24 0.82
N GLY A 46 -6.58 -4.32 0.22
CA GLY A 46 -7.45 -3.17 -0.04
C GLY A 46 -7.99 -2.54 1.25
N SER A 47 -8.57 -3.36 2.14
CA SER A 47 -9.08 -2.90 3.44
C SER A 47 -7.99 -2.26 4.31
N ASN A 48 -6.79 -2.85 4.33
CA ASN A 48 -5.63 -2.29 5.03
C ASN A 48 -5.29 -0.91 4.46
N LEU A 49 -5.28 -0.77 3.12
CA LEU A 49 -4.95 0.48 2.47
C LEU A 49 -5.99 1.57 2.81
N ASP A 50 -7.27 1.24 2.86
CA ASP A 50 -8.34 2.16 3.29
C ASP A 50 -8.12 2.67 4.73
N GLU A 51 -7.74 1.78 5.65
CA GLU A 51 -7.40 2.16 7.03
C GLU A 51 -6.17 3.07 7.07
N PHE A 52 -5.13 2.74 6.31
CA PHE A 52 -3.92 3.55 6.22
C PHE A 52 -4.20 4.96 5.70
N PHE A 53 -5.03 5.11 4.66
CA PHE A 53 -5.42 6.43 4.17
C PHE A 53 -6.22 7.21 5.23
N ARG A 54 -7.17 6.56 5.89
CA ARG A 54 -8.01 7.19 6.91
C ARG A 54 -7.19 7.70 8.09
N VAL A 55 -6.24 6.91 8.58
CA VAL A 55 -5.49 7.20 9.81
C VAL A 55 -4.18 7.94 9.51
N ARG A 56 -3.32 7.37 8.67
CA ARG A 56 -1.95 7.85 8.47
C ARG A 56 -1.90 9.03 7.51
N VAL A 57 -2.48 8.88 6.32
CA VAL A 57 -2.48 9.95 5.32
C VAL A 57 -3.30 11.15 5.82
N GLY A 58 -4.45 10.90 6.44
CA GLY A 58 -5.25 11.95 7.08
C GLY A 58 -4.46 12.76 8.12
N GLY A 59 -3.69 12.08 9.00
CA GLY A 59 -2.84 12.75 9.98
C GLY A 59 -1.73 13.61 9.36
N LEU A 60 -1.05 13.08 8.33
CA LEU A 60 -0.03 13.84 7.60
C LEU A 60 -0.61 15.06 6.89
N GLN A 61 -1.79 14.93 6.29
CA GLN A 61 -2.50 16.06 5.65
C GLN A 61 -2.83 17.15 6.66
N GLN A 62 -3.29 16.80 7.87
CA GLN A 62 -3.55 17.76 8.93
C GLN A 62 -2.29 18.53 9.33
N LEU A 63 -1.14 17.84 9.48
CA LEU A 63 0.14 18.48 9.77
C LEU A 63 0.55 19.47 8.66
N VAL A 64 0.35 19.11 7.40
CA VAL A 64 0.63 20.01 6.27
C VAL A 64 -0.28 21.24 6.30
N VAL A 65 -1.58 21.06 6.58
CA VAL A 65 -2.54 22.18 6.71
C VAL A 65 -2.16 23.11 7.86
N GLN A 66 -1.62 22.57 8.96
CA GLN A 66 -1.10 23.35 10.09
C GLN A 66 0.26 24.01 9.82
N GLY A 67 0.84 23.83 8.62
CA GLY A 67 2.12 24.42 8.25
C GLY A 67 3.34 23.74 8.90
N VAL A 68 3.20 22.50 9.38
CA VAL A 68 4.32 21.78 10.00
C VAL A 68 5.33 21.38 8.92
N THR A 69 6.54 21.91 9.05
CA THR A 69 7.68 21.64 8.15
C THR A 69 8.82 20.90 8.85
N ARG A 70 8.69 20.63 10.14
CA ARG A 70 9.69 19.87 10.89
C ARG A 70 9.75 18.42 10.38
N PRO A 71 10.93 17.90 10.01
CA PRO A 71 11.08 16.50 9.62
C PRO A 71 10.85 15.53 10.80
N ASP A 72 10.42 14.31 10.47
CA ASP A 72 10.39 13.17 11.41
C ASP A 72 11.82 12.60 11.62
N PRO A 73 12.10 11.66 12.55
CA PRO A 73 13.44 11.12 12.80
C PRO A 73 14.13 10.44 11.60
N ASP A 74 13.38 10.12 10.55
CA ASP A 74 13.89 9.61 9.27
C ASP A 74 14.38 10.74 8.32
N GLY A 75 14.09 12.00 8.66
CA GLY A 75 14.48 13.18 7.90
C GLY A 75 13.45 13.68 6.88
N LEU A 76 12.25 13.12 6.81
CA LEU A 76 11.21 13.57 5.88
C LEU A 76 10.20 14.52 6.54
N THR A 77 9.92 15.64 5.88
CA THR A 77 8.80 16.52 6.24
C THR A 77 7.44 15.87 5.92
N PRO A 78 6.33 16.28 6.56
CA PRO A 78 5.01 15.72 6.26
C PRO A 78 4.64 15.74 4.77
N ARG A 79 5.00 16.81 4.05
CA ARG A 79 4.76 16.92 2.60
C ARG A 79 5.58 15.88 1.81
N GLN A 80 6.86 15.72 2.15
CA GLN A 80 7.72 14.73 1.49
C GLN A 80 7.26 13.30 1.79
N GLN A 81 6.74 13.04 2.99
CA GLN A 81 6.15 11.75 3.33
C GLN A 81 4.91 11.47 2.46
N LEU A 82 4.01 12.44 2.31
CA LEU A 82 2.83 12.30 1.43
C LEU A 82 3.24 12.04 -0.03
N GLU A 83 4.26 12.72 -0.53
CA GLU A 83 4.79 12.50 -1.89
C GLU A 83 5.35 11.07 -2.05
N ALA A 84 6.18 10.63 -1.10
CA ALA A 84 6.75 9.28 -1.11
C ALA A 84 5.66 8.19 -1.00
N ILE A 85 4.69 8.38 -0.10
CA ILE A 85 3.52 7.51 0.04
C ILE A 85 2.75 7.43 -1.28
N SER A 86 2.46 8.57 -1.91
CA SER A 86 1.71 8.59 -3.17
C SER A 86 2.42 7.79 -4.26
N GLN A 87 3.74 7.90 -4.38
CA GLN A 87 4.52 7.15 -5.37
C GLN A 87 4.44 5.65 -5.10
N ARG A 88 4.66 5.23 -3.85
CA ARG A 88 4.68 3.82 -3.46
C ARG A 88 3.30 3.17 -3.55
N VAL A 89 2.24 3.88 -3.16
CA VAL A 89 0.85 3.39 -3.25
C VAL A 89 0.44 3.14 -4.70
N ARG A 90 0.82 4.01 -5.64
CA ARG A 90 0.52 3.76 -7.08
C ARG A 90 1.08 2.43 -7.56
N GLN A 91 2.31 2.09 -7.15
CA GLN A 91 2.93 0.81 -7.48
C GLN A 91 2.16 -0.35 -6.83
N LEU A 92 1.82 -0.24 -5.55
CA LEU A 92 1.07 -1.27 -4.82
C LEU A 92 -0.31 -1.53 -5.46
N VAL A 93 -1.04 -0.46 -5.78
CA VAL A 93 -2.38 -0.53 -6.39
C VAL A 93 -2.29 -1.11 -7.81
N GLN A 94 -1.28 -0.74 -8.59
CA GLN A 94 -1.07 -1.35 -9.90
C GLN A 94 -0.91 -2.88 -9.78
N THR A 95 -0.08 -3.35 -8.85
CA THR A 95 0.09 -4.78 -8.58
C THR A 95 -1.22 -5.45 -8.13
N GLN A 96 -2.05 -4.77 -7.32
CA GLN A 96 -3.37 -5.28 -6.94
C GLN A 96 -4.29 -5.49 -8.16
N TYR A 97 -4.33 -4.50 -9.06
CA TYR A 97 -5.12 -4.60 -10.29
C TYR A 97 -4.60 -5.69 -11.22
N ASP A 98 -3.28 -5.80 -11.40
CA ASP A 98 -2.69 -6.82 -12.24
C ASP A 98 -2.95 -8.22 -11.67
N CYS A 99 -2.81 -8.40 -10.35
CA CYS A 99 -3.15 -9.64 -9.65
C CYS A 99 -4.62 -10.02 -9.85
N TYR A 100 -5.52 -9.06 -9.76
CA TYR A 100 -6.95 -9.32 -9.93
C TYR A 100 -7.33 -9.61 -11.38
N LEU A 101 -7.11 -8.65 -12.27
CA LEU A 101 -7.65 -8.64 -13.63
C LEU A 101 -6.90 -9.61 -14.55
N SER A 102 -5.58 -9.72 -14.38
CA SER A 102 -4.74 -10.52 -15.28
C SER A 102 -4.54 -11.96 -14.79
N ASP A 103 -4.81 -12.25 -13.52
CA ASP A 103 -4.57 -13.58 -12.94
C ASP A 103 -5.80 -14.19 -12.24
N LEU A 104 -6.30 -13.56 -11.17
CA LEU A 104 -7.36 -14.15 -10.34
C LEU A 104 -8.71 -14.23 -11.07
N GLU A 105 -9.16 -13.15 -11.71
CA GLU A 105 -10.47 -13.10 -12.37
C GLU A 105 -10.60 -14.17 -13.48
N PRO A 106 -9.64 -14.33 -14.42
CA PRO A 106 -9.70 -15.39 -15.42
C PRO A 106 -9.68 -16.80 -14.82
N LYS A 107 -8.88 -17.04 -13.77
CA LYS A 107 -8.78 -18.35 -13.12
C LYS A 107 -10.03 -18.70 -12.33
N LEU A 108 -10.62 -17.73 -11.64
CA LEU A 108 -11.89 -17.89 -10.93
C LEU A 108 -13.01 -18.20 -11.93
N GLU A 109 -13.06 -17.48 -13.05
CA GLU A 109 -14.04 -17.73 -14.10
C GLU A 109 -13.92 -19.14 -14.68
N ALA A 110 -12.70 -19.61 -14.95
CA ALA A 110 -12.44 -20.99 -15.40
C ALA A 110 -12.87 -22.03 -14.35
N ALA A 111 -12.79 -21.69 -13.07
CA ALA A 111 -13.28 -22.51 -11.95
C ALA A 111 -14.80 -22.38 -11.69
N GLY A 112 -15.53 -21.64 -12.54
CA GLY A 112 -16.98 -21.45 -12.44
C GLY A 112 -17.43 -20.31 -11.52
N VAL A 113 -16.51 -19.50 -11.00
CA VAL A 113 -16.80 -18.32 -10.17
C VAL A 113 -16.67 -17.07 -11.02
N LYS A 114 -17.80 -16.42 -11.32
CA LYS A 114 -17.82 -15.21 -12.17
C LYS A 114 -18.28 -14.00 -11.37
N ARG A 115 -17.61 -12.86 -11.59
CA ARG A 115 -18.09 -11.57 -11.08
C ARG A 115 -19.36 -11.18 -11.86
N VAL A 116 -20.47 -11.05 -11.15
CA VAL A 116 -21.70 -10.49 -11.71
C VAL A 116 -21.58 -8.97 -11.67
N ARG A 117 -21.83 -8.31 -12.80
CA ARG A 117 -22.04 -6.86 -12.81
C ARG A 117 -23.51 -6.61 -12.50
N LEU A 118 -23.76 -5.75 -11.53
CA LEU A 118 -25.09 -5.22 -11.28
C LEU A 118 -25.34 -4.13 -12.32
N ASP A 119 -25.53 -4.54 -13.56
CA ASP A 119 -26.07 -3.66 -14.58
C ASP A 119 -27.58 -3.55 -14.30
N GLY A 120 -28.09 -2.33 -14.18
CA GLY A 120 -29.52 -2.05 -14.08
C GLY A 120 -30.23 -2.23 -15.42
#